data_AF-A0A1V4Y7I3-F1
#
_entry.id   AF-A0A1V4Y7I3-F1
#
_cell.length_a   1.000
_cell.length_b   1.000
_cell.length_c   1.000
_cell.angle_alpha   90.00
_cell.angle_beta   90.00
_cell.angle_gamma   90.00
#
_symmetry.space_group_name_H-M   'P 1'
#
loop_
_entity.id
_entity.type
_entity.pdbx_description
1 polymer ?
#
loop_
_entity_poly.entity_id
_entity_poly.type
_entity_poly.pdbx_seq_one_letter_code
_entity_poly.pdbx_strand_id
1 'polypeptide(L)' 'MSKVKIQESSGRLSITIPKSIADLKGWKKGTELELKEHAGLVCLVEVR' A
#
# COMPACT_ATOMS: atom_id res chain seq x y z
N MET A 1 -11.49 8.83 7.15
CA MET A 1 -10.89 8.37 5.87
C MET A 1 -9.57 9.07 5.66
N SER A 2 -8.49 8.33 5.47
CA SER A 2 -7.17 8.90 5.17
C SER A 2 -6.96 8.91 3.66
N LYS A 3 -6.97 10.09 3.06
CA LYS A 3 -6.59 10.25 1.65
C LYS A 3 -5.08 10.12 1.53
N VAL A 4 -4.60 9.29 0.62
CA VAL A 4 -3.17 9.20 0.25
C VAL A 4 -2.95 9.83 -1.11
N LYS A 5 -1.71 10.22 -1.40
CA LYS A 5 -1.30 10.77 -2.70
C LYS A 5 -0.15 9.92 -3.24
N ILE A 6 -0.11 9.77 -4.56
CA ILE A 6 1.04 9.22 -5.25
C ILE A 6 2.17 10.24 -5.17
N GLN A 7 3.36 9.77 -4.85
CA GLN A 7 4.60 10.54 -4.88
C GLN A 7 5.49 9.99 -6.00
N GLU A 8 6.24 10.87 -6.64
CA GLU A 8 7.20 10.50 -7.67
C GLU A 8 8.59 11.05 -7.32
N SER A 9 9.59 10.20 -7.35
CA SER A 9 10.99 10.59 -7.18
C SER A 9 11.89 9.67 -7.98
N SER A 10 12.82 10.24 -8.75
CA SER A 10 13.79 9.49 -9.56
C SER A 10 13.13 8.41 -10.45
N GLY A 11 12.00 8.74 -11.07
CA GLY A 11 11.24 7.83 -11.94
C GLY A 11 10.52 6.70 -11.22
N ARG A 12 10.40 6.75 -9.88
CA ARG A 12 9.69 5.76 -9.07
C ARG A 12 8.45 6.38 -8.45
N LEU A 13 7.31 5.74 -8.72
CA LEU A 13 6.06 6.04 -8.03
C LEU A 13 6.01 5.31 -6.69
N SER A 14 5.53 6.00 -5.66
CA SER A 14 5.35 5.44 -4.33
C SER A 14 4.09 6.00 -3.67
N ILE A 15 3.54 5.23 -2.74
CA ILE A 15 2.45 5.66 -1.85
C ILE A 15 2.90 5.44 -0.42
N THR A 16 2.62 6.40 0.45
CA THR A 16 2.86 6.24 1.88
C THR A 16 1.65 5.60 2.52
N ILE A 17 1.82 4.38 3.03
CA ILE A 17 0.79 3.70 3.81
C ILE A 17 0.75 4.34 5.21
N PRO A 18 -0.41 4.87 5.66
CA PRO A 18 -0.53 5.42 7.00
C PRO A 18 -0.23 4.35 8.06
N LYS A 19 0.52 4.75 9.10
CA LYS A 19 0.94 3.82 10.17
C LYS A 19 -0.22 3.09 10.84
N SER A 20 -1.36 3.76 11.06
CA SER A 20 -2.55 3.13 11.64
C SER A 20 -3.13 2.00 10.79
N ILE A 21 -3.03 2.07 9.46
CA ILE A 21 -3.48 1.01 8.55
C ILE A 21 -2.48 -0.15 8.55
N ALA A 22 -1.18 0.16 8.52
CA ALA A 22 -0.14 -0.85 8.61
C ALA A 22 -0.23 -1.63 9.94
N ASP A 23 -0.37 -0.93 11.07
CA ASP A 23 -0.50 -1.54 12.39
C ASP A 23 -1.77 -2.40 12.49
N LEU A 24 -2.91 -1.94 11.93
CA LEU A 24 -4.17 -2.71 11.88
C LEU A 24 -4.03 -4.01 11.09
N LYS A 25 -3.23 -4.00 10.01
CA LYS A 25 -2.96 -5.18 9.18
C LYS A 25 -1.80 -6.03 9.68
N GLY A 26 -1.04 -5.57 10.66
CA GLY A 26 0.19 -6.23 11.10
C GLY A 26 1.34 -6.13 10.09
N TRP A 27 1.27 -5.20 9.14
CA TRP A 27 2.31 -4.99 8.14
C TRP A 27 3.52 -4.31 8.78
N LYS A 28 4.70 -4.88 8.53
CA LYS A 28 5.98 -4.40 9.04
C LYS A 28 6.97 -4.20 7.89
N LYS A 29 8.11 -3.59 8.18
CA LYS A 29 9.20 -3.48 7.20
C LYS A 29 9.56 -4.88 6.69
N GLY A 30 9.55 -5.05 5.38
CA GLY A 30 9.83 -6.33 4.71
C GLY A 30 8.61 -7.22 4.47
N THR A 31 7.40 -6.81 4.90
CA THR A 31 6.18 -7.48 4.44
C THR A 31 6.03 -7.30 2.93
N GLU A 32 5.97 -8.40 2.19
CA GLU A 32 5.71 -8.38 0.75
C GLU A 32 4.21 -8.26 0.49
N LEU A 33 3.85 -7.27 -0.33
CA LEU A 33 2.48 -6.96 -0.70
C LEU A 33 2.37 -6.96 -2.22
N GLU A 34 1.23 -7.44 -2.72
CA GLU A 34 0.89 -7.44 -4.14
C GLU A 34 -0.25 -6.46 -4.39
N LEU A 35 -0.15 -5.73 -5.51
CA LEU A 35 -1.24 -4.89 -6.02
C LEU A 35 -2.16 -5.77 -6.88
N LYS A 36 -3.43 -5.85 -6.51
CA LYS A 36 -4.46 -6.56 -7.29
C LYS A 36 -5.61 -5.64 -7.62
N GLU A 37 -6.13 -5.78 -8.84
CA GLU A 37 -7.42 -5.21 -9.18
C GLU A 37 -8.53 -6.13 -8.67
N HIS A 38 -9.52 -5.56 -7.98
CA HIS A 38 -10.72 -6.26 -7.57
C HIS A 38 -11.93 -5.34 -7.69
N ALA A 39 -12.85 -5.67 -8.59
CA ALA A 39 -14.08 -4.91 -8.83
C ALA A 39 -13.82 -3.41 -9.10
N GLY A 40 -12.83 -3.08 -9.93
CA GLY A 40 -12.47 -1.70 -10.26
C GLY A 40 -11.72 -0.95 -9.15
N LEU A 41 -11.36 -1.63 -8.05
CA LEU A 41 -10.52 -1.08 -6.99
C LEU A 41 -9.12 -1.68 -7.07
N VAL A 42 -8.11 -0.86 -6.77
CA VAL A 42 -6.74 -1.34 -6.56
C VAL A 42 -6.55 -1.65 -5.09
N CYS A 43 -6.28 -2.92 -4.79
CA CYS A 43 -6.11 -3.46 -3.44
C CYS A 43 -4.65 -3.86 -3.21
N LEU A 44 -4.15 -3.61 -2.00
CA LEU A 44 -2.91 -4.20 -1.50
C LEU A 44 -3.25 -5.47 -0.72
N VAL A 45 -2.66 -6.60 -1.11
CA VAL A 45 -2.87 -7.91 -0.47
C VAL A 45 -1.53 -8.51 -0.05
N GLU A 46 -1.51 -9.29 1.03
CA GLU A 46 -0.31 -10.02 1.45
C GLU A 46 0.00 -11.16 0.48
N VAL A 47 1.28 -11.26 0.12
CA VAL A 47 1.81 -12.45 -0.57
C VAL A 47 2.03 -13.53 0.48
N ARG A 48 1.51 -14.74 0.24
CA ARG A 48 1.72 -15.92 1.10
C ARG A 48 2.75 -16.85 0.50
#